data_AF-A0A8X6IBK9-F1
#
_entry.id   AF-A0A8X6IBK9-F1
#
_cell.length_a   1.000
_cell.length_b   1.000
_cell.length_c   1.000
_cell.angle_alpha   90.00
_cell.angle_beta   90.00
_cell.angle_gamma   90.00
#
_symmetry.space_group_name_H-M   'P 1'
#
loop_
_entity.id
_entity.type
_entity.pdbx_description
1 polymer ?
#
loop_
_entity_poly.entity_id
_entity_poly.type
_entity_poly.pdbx_seq_one_letter_code
_entity_poly.pdbx_strand_id
1 'polypeptide(L)'
;MNSENVVLNFNDNTLWAPYKELFSVVYNAIAQKDSSAVQDLEVALKRHKPDFICLLRNPPRSPIHRDAVKQAATTGIAVVGRAGLQILPQSLIDEALIISDMFDLNELTSLELLIAGQQQQPRFPGLTRGLVAMLLYYDGRRNLVNALQLLVQAREGRTWTLGISSELSAIIMRFTSQLKEEGIIMKVI
;
A
#
# COMPACT_ATOMS: atom_id res chain seq x y z
N MET A 1 13.62 20.08 -14.05
CA MET A 1 12.91 20.30 -12.77
C MET A 1 11.66 19.45 -12.85
N ASN A 2 11.68 18.26 -12.25
CA ASN A 2 10.52 17.36 -12.30
C ASN A 2 9.41 17.97 -11.46
N SER A 3 8.29 18.28 -12.09
CA SER A 3 7.06 18.66 -11.41
C SER A 3 6.68 17.51 -10.47
N GLU A 4 6.87 17.67 -9.16
CA GLU A 4 6.21 16.82 -8.16
C GLU A 4 4.71 17.02 -8.38
N ASN A 5 4.05 16.06 -9.04
CA ASN A 5 2.64 16.18 -9.39
C ASN A 5 1.80 16.13 -8.10
N VAL A 6 1.37 17.31 -7.65
CA VAL A 6 0.41 17.49 -6.56
C VAL A 6 -0.97 17.08 -7.06
N VAL A 7 -1.24 15.78 -7.06
CA VAL A 7 -2.53 15.21 -7.48
C VAL A 7 -2.95 14.18 -6.45
N LEU A 8 -4.15 14.32 -5.92
CA LEU A 8 -4.76 13.35 -5.01
C LEU A 8 -5.38 12.19 -5.78
N ASN A 9 -5.15 10.99 -5.30
CA ASN A 9 -5.79 9.79 -5.79
C ASN A 9 -6.91 9.36 -4.84
N PHE A 10 -8.17 9.46 -5.28
CA PHE A 10 -9.32 9.01 -4.49
C PHE A 10 -9.71 7.55 -4.76
N ASN A 11 -9.02 6.87 -5.67
CA ASN A 11 -9.33 5.47 -5.95
C ASN A 11 -8.85 4.59 -4.79
N ASP A 12 -9.52 3.45 -4.61
CA ASP A 12 -9.14 2.39 -3.65
C ASP A 12 -7.70 1.87 -3.85
N ASN A 13 -7.02 2.28 -4.93
CA ASN A 13 -5.61 1.99 -5.20
C ASN A 13 -4.61 2.72 -4.29
N THR A 14 -5.05 3.42 -3.24
CA THR A 14 -4.17 4.13 -2.30
C THR A 14 -3.82 3.25 -1.10
N LEU A 15 -2.49 3.12 -0.86
CA LEU A 15 -1.74 2.47 0.24
C LEU A 15 -2.19 1.14 0.90
N TRP A 16 -3.48 0.81 0.93
CA TRP A 16 -4.05 -0.31 1.65
C TRP A 16 -4.62 -1.39 0.73
N ALA A 17 -5.59 -1.04 -0.12
CA ALA A 17 -6.35 -2.05 -0.87
C ALA A 17 -5.48 -2.88 -1.83
N PRO A 18 -4.47 -2.30 -2.54
CA PRO A 18 -3.59 -3.08 -3.40
C PRO A 18 -2.82 -4.17 -2.65
N TYR A 19 -2.43 -3.91 -1.40
CA TYR A 19 -1.70 -4.89 -0.59
C TYR A 19 -2.62 -6.01 -0.08
N LYS A 20 -3.90 -5.71 0.16
CA LYS A 20 -4.90 -6.73 0.48
C LYS A 20 -5.16 -7.66 -0.70
N GLU A 21 -5.30 -7.10 -1.90
CA GLU A 21 -5.44 -7.86 -3.14
C GLU A 21 -4.19 -8.73 -3.39
N LEU A 22 -3.00 -8.14 -3.30
CA LEU A 22 -1.73 -8.85 -3.39
C LEU A 22 -1.66 -10.03 -2.44
N PHE A 23 -1.97 -9.82 -1.15
CA PHE A 23 -1.96 -10.90 -0.17
C PHE A 23 -2.99 -11.99 -0.52
N SER A 24 -4.17 -11.63 -0.98
CA SER A 24 -5.19 -12.60 -1.41
C SER A 24 -4.69 -13.48 -2.56
N VAL A 25 -4.06 -12.89 -3.58
CA VAL A 25 -3.51 -13.63 -4.73
C VAL A 25 -2.37 -14.55 -4.28
N VAL A 26 -1.46 -14.05 -3.43
CA VAL A 26 -0.34 -14.83 -2.86
C VAL A 26 -0.86 -15.98 -2.01
N TYR A 27 -1.87 -15.74 -1.18
CA TYR A 27 -2.50 -16.76 -0.34
C TYR A 27 -3.21 -17.83 -1.18
N ASN A 28 -3.97 -17.45 -2.20
CA ASN A 28 -4.68 -18.41 -3.05
C ASN A 28 -3.69 -19.30 -3.83
N ALA A 29 -2.65 -18.70 -4.41
CA ALA A 29 -1.65 -19.46 -5.16
C ALA A 29 -0.87 -20.44 -4.27
N ILE A 30 -0.45 -20.01 -3.06
CA ILE A 30 0.45 -20.80 -2.21
C ILE A 30 -0.31 -21.68 -1.21
N ALA A 31 -1.22 -21.09 -0.43
CA ALA A 31 -1.91 -21.79 0.66
C ALA A 31 -3.10 -22.62 0.15
N GLN A 32 -3.89 -22.07 -0.78
CA GLN A 32 -5.00 -22.80 -1.41
C GLN A 32 -4.57 -23.67 -2.59
N LYS A 33 -3.34 -23.47 -3.09
CA LYS A 33 -2.76 -24.22 -4.23
C LYS A 33 -3.61 -24.09 -5.50
N ASP A 34 -4.25 -22.93 -5.66
CA ASP A 34 -5.06 -22.64 -6.82
C ASP A 34 -4.16 -22.35 -8.03
N SER A 35 -4.17 -23.25 -9.01
CA SER A 35 -3.39 -23.11 -10.23
C SER A 35 -3.85 -21.93 -11.10
N SER A 36 -5.12 -21.51 -10.99
CA SER A 36 -5.63 -20.37 -11.77
C SER A 36 -5.04 -19.04 -11.28
N ALA A 37 -4.64 -18.97 -10.00
CA ALA A 37 -4.05 -17.77 -9.41
C ALA A 37 -2.56 -17.56 -9.75
N VAL A 38 -1.90 -18.50 -10.43
CA VAL A 38 -0.44 -18.44 -10.70
C VAL A 38 -0.10 -17.31 -11.67
N GLN A 39 -0.91 -17.10 -12.70
CA GLN A 39 -0.70 -16.01 -13.66
C GLN A 39 -0.90 -14.64 -12.99
N ASP A 40 -1.97 -14.51 -12.22
CA ASP A 40 -2.29 -13.29 -11.47
C ASP A 40 -1.20 -12.99 -10.43
N LEU A 41 -0.66 -14.03 -9.79
CA LEU A 41 0.47 -13.91 -8.87
C LEU A 41 1.67 -13.29 -9.58
N GLU A 42 2.08 -13.81 -10.75
CA GLU A 42 3.26 -13.28 -11.43
C GLU A 42 3.09 -11.79 -11.81
N VAL A 43 1.89 -11.40 -12.24
CA VAL A 43 1.55 -10.00 -12.55
C VAL A 43 1.60 -9.14 -11.28
N ALA A 44 0.99 -9.61 -10.19
CA ALA A 44 0.98 -8.91 -8.91
C ALA A 44 2.39 -8.74 -8.34
N LEU A 45 3.23 -9.77 -8.39
CA LEU A 45 4.63 -9.71 -7.94
C LEU A 45 5.46 -8.70 -8.74
N LYS A 46 5.27 -8.65 -10.06
CA LYS A 46 5.94 -7.64 -10.93
C LYS A 46 5.50 -6.23 -10.55
N ARG A 47 4.19 -6.01 -10.36
CA ARG A 47 3.61 -4.71 -9.98
C ARG A 47 4.12 -4.23 -8.62
N HIS A 48 4.15 -5.11 -7.62
CA HIS A 48 4.47 -4.78 -6.24
C HIS A 48 5.95 -4.97 -5.85
N LYS A 49 6.82 -5.32 -6.82
CA LYS A 49 8.27 -5.45 -6.56
C LYS A 49 8.88 -4.21 -5.88
N PRO A 50 8.59 -2.96 -6.30
CA PRO A 50 9.11 -1.77 -5.62
C PRO A 50 8.63 -1.65 -4.16
N ASP A 51 7.40 -2.06 -3.87
CA ASP A 51 6.83 -2.03 -2.51
C ASP A 51 7.57 -2.99 -1.58
N PHE A 52 7.90 -4.19 -2.06
CA PHE A 52 8.73 -5.13 -1.30
C PHE A 52 10.15 -4.61 -1.10
N ILE A 53 10.78 -4.04 -2.13
CA ILE A 53 12.13 -3.47 -2.00
C ILE A 53 12.11 -2.34 -0.97
N CYS A 54 11.14 -1.42 -1.04
CA CYS A 54 10.97 -0.32 -0.10
C CYS A 54 10.09 -0.70 1.11
N LEU A 55 10.20 -1.94 1.58
CA LEU A 55 9.35 -2.52 2.63
C LEU A 55 9.09 -1.53 3.78
N LEU A 56 7.81 -1.23 4.02
CA LEU A 56 7.33 -0.38 5.12
C LEU A 56 7.86 1.06 5.13
N ARG A 57 8.55 1.52 4.06
CA ARG A 57 9.03 2.90 3.95
C ARG A 57 7.88 3.81 3.55
N ASN A 58 7.69 4.88 4.32
CA ASN A 58 6.74 5.92 3.94
C ASN A 58 7.27 6.78 2.80
N PRO A 59 6.38 7.30 1.92
CA PRO A 59 6.73 8.43 1.08
C PRO A 59 7.22 9.58 1.96
N PRO A 60 8.35 10.21 1.61
CA PRO A 60 8.91 11.28 2.43
C PRO A 60 7.97 12.48 2.47
N ARG A 61 8.00 13.23 3.57
CA ARG A 61 7.29 14.51 3.69
C ARG A 61 7.82 15.52 2.68
N SER A 62 6.93 16.37 2.17
CA SER A 62 7.31 17.42 1.21
C SER A 62 6.66 18.75 1.61
N PRO A 63 7.43 19.84 1.73
CA PRO A 63 6.85 21.16 2.02
C PRO A 63 5.87 21.60 0.92
N ILE A 64 6.12 21.19 -0.34
CA ILE A 64 5.24 21.46 -1.48
C ILE A 64 3.88 20.77 -1.26
N HIS A 65 3.90 19.51 -0.84
CA HIS A 65 2.69 18.75 -0.55
C HIS A 65 1.94 19.33 0.66
N ARG A 66 2.68 19.74 1.70
CA ARG A 66 2.10 20.37 2.89
C ARG A 66 1.39 21.68 2.56
N ASP A 67 2.00 22.53 1.74
CA ASP A 67 1.41 23.81 1.34
C ASP A 67 0.20 23.61 0.42
N ALA A 68 0.25 22.64 -0.50
CA ALA A 68 -0.90 22.28 -1.31
C ALA A 68 -2.09 21.77 -0.47
N VAL A 69 -1.82 20.93 0.53
CA VAL A 69 -2.86 20.41 1.43
C VAL A 69 -3.48 21.52 2.27
N LYS A 70 -2.67 22.48 2.77
CA LYS A 70 -3.18 23.66 3.49
C LYS A 70 -4.08 24.54 2.63
N GLN A 71 -3.74 24.70 1.35
CA GLN A 71 -4.51 25.53 0.41
C GLN A 71 -5.73 24.80 -0.19
N ALA A 72 -5.89 23.49 0.07
CA ALA A 72 -6.97 22.70 -0.51
C ALA A 72 -8.38 23.17 -0.09
N ALA A 73 -8.53 23.95 1.00
CA ALA A 73 -9.81 24.55 1.38
C ALA A 73 -10.16 25.83 0.58
N THR A 74 -9.18 26.51 -0.01
CA THR A 74 -9.38 27.78 -0.71
C THR A 74 -9.17 27.64 -2.22
N THR A 75 -8.01 27.14 -2.65
CA THR A 75 -7.68 26.96 -4.07
C THR A 75 -8.23 25.65 -4.62
N GLY A 76 -8.53 24.70 -3.75
CA GLY A 76 -8.80 23.32 -4.12
C GLY A 76 -7.54 22.57 -4.55
N ILE A 77 -7.68 21.28 -4.76
CA ILE A 77 -6.60 20.36 -5.12
C ILE A 77 -7.01 19.45 -6.28
N ALA A 78 -6.06 19.13 -7.16
CA ALA A 78 -6.31 18.28 -8.31
C ALA A 78 -6.54 16.84 -7.85
N VAL A 79 -7.52 16.17 -8.46
CA VAL A 79 -7.88 14.78 -8.15
C VAL A 79 -7.83 13.94 -9.42
N VAL A 80 -7.16 12.79 -9.36
CA VAL A 80 -7.08 11.85 -10.48
C VAL A 80 -8.47 11.48 -10.98
N GLY A 81 -8.70 11.66 -12.29
CA GLY A 81 -9.96 11.27 -12.94
C GLY A 81 -11.13 12.23 -12.73
N ARG A 82 -10.93 13.37 -12.04
CA ARG A 82 -11.92 14.45 -11.94
C ARG A 82 -11.47 15.68 -12.70
N ALA A 83 -12.39 16.33 -13.39
CA ALA A 83 -12.14 17.62 -14.01
C ALA A 83 -12.18 18.73 -12.96
N GLY A 84 -11.18 19.61 -12.98
CA GLY A 84 -11.08 20.78 -12.10
C GLY A 84 -10.50 20.48 -10.70
N LEU A 85 -10.27 21.56 -9.95
CA LEU A 85 -9.78 21.50 -8.58
C LEU A 85 -10.95 21.22 -7.62
N GLN A 86 -10.73 20.34 -6.65
CA GLN A 86 -11.72 19.96 -5.65
C GLN A 86 -11.42 20.71 -4.34
N ILE A 87 -12.40 21.46 -3.84
CA ILE A 87 -12.30 22.11 -2.52
C ILE A 87 -12.60 21.09 -1.44
N LEU A 88 -11.72 21.00 -0.44
CA LEU A 88 -11.85 20.08 0.68
C LEU A 88 -12.23 20.82 1.98
N PRO A 89 -12.97 20.18 2.90
CA PRO A 89 -13.33 20.81 4.17
C PRO A 89 -12.10 21.04 5.05
N GLN A 90 -12.05 22.18 5.77
CA GLN A 90 -10.94 22.51 6.67
C GLN A 90 -10.69 21.43 7.73
N SER A 91 -11.75 20.85 8.31
CA SER A 91 -11.61 19.79 9.32
C SER A 91 -10.85 18.57 8.80
N LEU A 92 -10.98 18.26 7.52
CA LEU A 92 -10.32 17.13 6.88
C LEU A 92 -8.83 17.45 6.63
N ILE A 93 -8.52 18.70 6.27
CA ILE A 93 -7.14 19.20 6.12
C ILE A 93 -6.42 19.17 7.46
N ASP A 94 -7.04 19.69 8.52
CA ASP A 94 -6.45 19.75 9.86
C ASP A 94 -6.12 18.34 10.38
N GLU A 95 -7.07 17.39 10.24
CA GLU A 95 -6.85 15.99 10.62
C GLU A 95 -5.74 15.32 9.79
N ALA A 96 -5.67 15.58 8.48
CA ALA A 96 -4.63 15.01 7.62
C ALA A 96 -3.23 15.52 8.00
N LEU A 97 -3.10 16.81 8.36
CA LEU A 97 -1.83 17.39 8.82
C LEU A 97 -1.41 16.83 10.18
N ILE A 98 -2.36 16.64 11.10
CA ILE A 98 -2.10 15.97 12.39
C ILE A 98 -1.58 14.55 12.15
N ILE A 99 -2.24 13.78 11.28
CA ILE A 99 -1.82 12.42 10.93
C ILE A 99 -0.41 12.42 10.32
N SER A 100 -0.15 13.34 9.38
CA SER A 100 1.16 13.49 8.76
C SER A 100 2.27 13.74 9.79
N ASP A 101 2.00 14.64 10.75
CA ASP A 101 2.95 14.99 11.81
C ASP A 101 3.14 13.83 12.82
N MET A 102 2.08 13.09 13.15
CA MET A 102 2.13 11.98 14.11
C MET A 102 2.84 10.73 13.59
N PHE A 103 2.69 10.41 12.30
CA PHE A 103 3.16 9.15 11.71
C PHE A 103 4.29 9.31 10.71
N ASP A 104 4.84 10.52 10.59
CA ASP A 104 5.85 10.89 9.58
C ASP A 104 5.45 10.42 8.17
N LEU A 105 4.20 10.74 7.82
CA LEU A 105 3.60 10.43 6.54
C LEU A 105 3.59 11.66 5.65
N ASN A 106 3.77 11.46 4.34
CA ASN A 106 3.54 12.51 3.38
C ASN A 106 2.13 13.10 3.51
N GLU A 107 2.02 14.41 3.36
CA GLU A 107 0.77 15.15 3.59
C GLU A 107 -0.34 14.77 2.60
N LEU A 108 -0.02 14.54 1.31
CA LEU A 108 -1.00 14.05 0.33
C LEU A 108 -1.45 12.64 0.67
N THR A 109 -0.51 11.78 1.03
CA THR A 109 -0.79 10.40 1.40
C THR A 109 -1.65 10.30 2.67
N SER A 110 -1.41 11.18 3.64
CA SER A 110 -2.23 11.29 4.87
C SER A 110 -3.65 11.73 4.54
N LEU A 111 -3.79 12.65 3.58
CA LEU A 111 -5.06 13.15 3.10
C LEU A 111 -5.86 12.07 2.35
N GLU A 112 -5.23 11.34 1.44
CA GLU A 112 -5.81 10.19 0.74
C GLU A 112 -6.28 9.11 1.72
N LEU A 113 -5.43 8.76 2.69
CA LEU A 113 -5.73 7.77 3.71
C LEU A 113 -6.94 8.18 4.59
N LEU A 114 -7.02 9.46 4.94
CA LEU A 114 -8.14 9.99 5.72
C LEU A 114 -9.46 9.95 4.93
N ILE A 115 -9.41 10.24 3.63
CA ILE A 115 -10.57 10.14 2.73
C ILE A 115 -11.02 8.69 2.59
N ALA A 116 -10.09 7.75 2.41
CA ALA A 116 -10.39 6.31 2.42
C ALA A 116 -11.01 5.88 3.76
N GLY A 117 -10.45 6.36 4.88
CA GLY A 117 -11.01 6.13 6.21
C GLY A 117 -12.44 6.64 6.37
N GLN A 118 -12.75 7.81 5.81
CA GLN A 118 -14.11 8.36 5.80
C GLN A 118 -15.08 7.51 4.94
N GLN A 119 -14.63 7.05 3.78
CA GLN A 119 -15.45 6.18 2.91
C GLN A 119 -15.73 4.82 3.55
N GLN A 120 -14.76 4.26 4.27
CA GLN A 120 -14.89 2.98 4.97
C GLN A 120 -15.57 3.10 6.34
N GLN A 121 -15.71 4.32 6.89
CA GLN A 121 -16.27 4.58 8.22
C GLN A 121 -17.61 3.89 8.50
N PRO A 122 -18.57 3.77 7.55
CA PRO A 122 -19.82 3.04 7.80
C PRO A 122 -19.65 1.57 8.21
N ARG A 123 -18.49 0.95 7.90
CA ARG A 123 -18.16 -0.43 8.28
C ARG A 123 -17.59 -0.55 9.69
N PHE A 124 -17.26 0.58 10.34
CA PHE A 124 -16.61 0.64 11.64
C PHE A 124 -17.42 1.51 12.62
N PRO A 125 -18.59 1.03 13.11
CA PRO A 125 -19.43 1.80 14.00
C PRO A 125 -18.67 2.17 15.29
N GLY A 126 -18.75 3.44 15.68
CA GLY A 126 -18.09 3.96 16.88
C GLY A 126 -16.64 4.43 16.69
N LEU A 127 -16.05 4.28 15.49
CA LEU A 127 -14.72 4.82 15.19
C LEU A 127 -14.78 6.13 14.41
N THR A 128 -13.88 7.05 14.72
CA THR A 128 -13.68 8.28 13.94
C THR A 128 -12.94 7.97 12.64
N ARG A 129 -13.16 8.78 11.59
CA ARG A 129 -12.51 8.59 10.29
C ARG A 129 -10.98 8.51 10.38
N GLY A 130 -10.36 9.27 11.27
CA GLY A 130 -8.91 9.22 11.50
C GLY A 130 -8.43 7.90 12.10
N LEU A 131 -9.20 7.30 13.02
CA LEU A 131 -8.89 5.97 13.55
C LEU A 131 -9.08 4.88 12.48
N VAL A 132 -10.14 4.99 11.67
CA VAL A 132 -10.37 4.07 10.54
C VAL A 132 -9.22 4.20 9.53
N ALA A 133 -8.79 5.42 9.22
CA ALA A 133 -7.64 5.69 8.34
C ALA A 133 -6.37 4.97 8.84
N MET A 134 -6.05 5.08 10.13
CA MET A 134 -4.91 4.36 10.71
C MET A 134 -5.07 2.84 10.66
N LEU A 135 -6.28 2.33 10.91
CA LEU A 135 -6.57 0.90 10.82
C LEU A 135 -6.30 0.38 9.41
N LEU A 136 -6.77 1.09 8.37
CA LEU A 136 -6.50 0.74 6.97
C LEU A 136 -5.00 0.78 6.64
N TYR A 137 -4.29 1.81 7.10
CA TYR A 137 -2.84 1.92 6.89
C TYR A 137 -2.06 0.74 7.46
N TYR A 138 -2.34 0.37 8.71
CA TYR A 138 -1.66 -0.77 9.34
C TYR A 138 -2.12 -2.12 8.78
N ASP A 139 -3.40 -2.26 8.41
CA ASP A 139 -3.89 -3.47 7.73
C ASP A 139 -3.16 -3.68 6.38
N GLY A 140 -2.89 -2.60 5.65
CA GLY A 140 -2.22 -2.67 4.34
C GLY A 140 -0.79 -3.14 4.47
N ARG A 141 -0.07 -2.53 5.41
CA ARG A 141 1.30 -2.92 5.78
C ARG A 141 1.36 -4.37 6.26
N ARG A 142 0.41 -4.79 7.09
CA ARG A 142 0.31 -6.17 7.55
C ARG A 142 0.13 -7.13 6.38
N ASN A 143 -0.74 -6.81 5.42
CA ASN A 143 -0.95 -7.65 4.23
C ASN A 143 0.30 -7.75 3.36
N LEU A 144 1.04 -6.64 3.16
CA LEU A 144 2.32 -6.65 2.45
C LEU A 144 3.36 -7.56 3.14
N VAL A 145 3.50 -7.44 4.46
CA VAL A 145 4.43 -8.27 5.25
C VAL A 145 4.00 -9.74 5.24
N ASN A 146 2.72 -10.04 5.40
CA ASN A 146 2.21 -11.41 5.33
C ASN A 146 2.45 -12.04 3.95
N ALA A 147 2.28 -11.27 2.87
CA ALA A 147 2.59 -11.72 1.52
C ALA A 147 4.08 -12.07 1.38
N LEU A 148 4.97 -11.20 1.87
CA LEU A 148 6.41 -11.47 1.88
C LEU A 148 6.75 -12.71 2.71
N GLN A 149 6.17 -12.84 3.89
CA GLN A 149 6.37 -13.99 4.77
C GLN A 149 5.97 -15.29 4.05
N LEU A 150 4.80 -15.33 3.41
CA LEU A 150 4.32 -16.53 2.72
C LEU A 150 5.22 -16.89 1.53
N LEU A 151 5.64 -15.91 0.72
CA LEU A 151 6.59 -16.12 -0.38
C LEU A 151 7.92 -16.68 0.12
N VAL A 152 8.42 -16.17 1.24
CA VAL A 152 9.69 -16.57 1.83
C VAL A 152 9.60 -17.98 2.44
N GLN A 153 8.48 -18.32 3.07
CA GLN A 153 8.21 -19.67 3.59
C GLN A 153 8.02 -20.70 2.46
N ALA A 154 7.52 -20.26 1.31
CA ALA A 154 7.28 -21.12 0.16
C ALA A 154 8.52 -21.47 -0.66
N ARG A 155 9.69 -20.91 -0.31
CA ARG A 155 10.96 -21.31 -0.92
C ARG A 155 11.29 -22.77 -0.64
N GLU A 156 11.81 -23.44 -1.66
CA GLU A 156 12.37 -24.79 -1.54
C GLU A 156 13.48 -24.83 -0.49
N GLY A 157 13.50 -25.90 0.32
CA GLY A 157 14.48 -26.10 1.38
C GLY A 157 14.20 -25.37 2.70
N ARG A 158 13.19 -24.49 2.79
CA ARG A 158 12.74 -23.89 4.07
C ARG A 158 11.58 -24.65 4.71
N THR A 159 10.62 -25.09 3.91
CA THR A 159 9.48 -25.90 4.37
C THR A 159 9.47 -27.19 3.56
N TRP A 160 9.33 -28.34 4.22
CA TRP A 160 9.19 -29.62 3.51
C TRP A 160 7.93 -29.57 2.64
N THR A 161 8.14 -29.65 1.32
CA THR A 161 7.19 -29.67 0.20
C THR A 161 5.77 -29.17 0.51
N LEU A 162 5.50 -27.88 0.26
CA LEU A 162 4.14 -27.31 0.27
C LEU A 162 3.19 -27.95 -0.77
N GLY A 163 3.68 -28.88 -1.61
CA GLY A 163 2.90 -29.51 -2.68
C GLY A 163 2.45 -28.49 -3.73
N ILE A 164 3.22 -27.41 -3.92
CA ILE A 164 3.03 -26.42 -4.96
C ILE A 164 3.65 -26.91 -6.28
N SER A 165 3.13 -26.46 -7.41
CA SER A 165 3.65 -26.83 -8.73
C SER A 165 5.10 -26.36 -8.91
N SER A 166 5.86 -27.06 -9.76
CA SER A 166 7.25 -26.69 -10.10
C SER A 166 7.34 -25.29 -10.71
N GLU A 167 6.35 -24.91 -11.51
CA GLU A 167 6.21 -23.57 -12.08
C GLU A 167 6.07 -22.50 -10.99
N LEU A 168 5.14 -22.69 -10.05
CA LEU A 168 4.91 -21.75 -8.95
C LEU A 168 6.16 -21.65 -8.07
N SER A 169 6.81 -22.77 -7.78
CA SER A 169 8.08 -22.80 -7.04
C SER A 169 9.17 -21.98 -7.74
N ALA A 170 9.32 -22.15 -9.07
CA ALA A 170 10.30 -21.41 -9.86
C ALA A 170 10.04 -19.89 -9.85
N ILE A 171 8.76 -19.47 -9.95
CA ILE A 171 8.37 -18.05 -9.87
C ILE A 171 8.76 -17.46 -8.51
N ILE A 172 8.42 -18.14 -7.42
CA ILE A 172 8.70 -17.70 -6.05
C ILE A 172 10.21 -17.64 -5.80
N MET A 173 10.95 -18.67 -6.22
CA MET A 173 12.41 -18.74 -6.06
C MET A 173 13.11 -17.62 -6.83
N ARG A 174 12.69 -17.34 -8.07
CA ARG A 174 13.22 -16.24 -8.87
C ARG A 174 12.93 -14.90 -8.20
N PHE A 175 11.69 -14.65 -7.81
CA PHE A 175 11.28 -13.39 -7.21
C PHE A 175 12.00 -13.13 -5.87
N THR A 176 11.98 -14.11 -4.96
CA THR A 176 12.62 -13.98 -3.64
C THR A 176 14.16 -13.90 -3.72
N SER A 177 14.78 -14.45 -4.76
CA SER A 177 16.23 -14.30 -4.98
C SER A 177 16.57 -12.90 -5.46
N GLN A 178 15.80 -12.34 -6.39
CA GLN A 178 15.95 -10.93 -6.79
C GLN A 178 15.76 -9.99 -5.60
N LEU A 179 14.75 -10.23 -4.76
CA LEU A 179 14.53 -9.43 -3.55
C LEU A 179 15.70 -9.50 -2.56
N LYS A 180 16.35 -10.66 -2.46
CA LYS A 180 17.55 -10.84 -1.64
C LYS A 180 18.73 -10.02 -2.17
N GLU A 181 18.94 -10.03 -3.48
CA GLU A 181 20.00 -9.25 -4.14
C GLU A 181 19.79 -7.74 -3.95
N GLU A 182 18.54 -7.30 -3.97
CA GLU A 182 18.13 -5.89 -3.72
C GLU A 182 18.14 -5.51 -2.23
N GLY A 183 18.67 -6.37 -1.36
CA GLY A 183 18.97 -6.03 0.03
C GLY A 183 17.80 -6.10 1.02
N ILE A 184 16.69 -6.80 0.71
CA ILE A 184 15.57 -6.96 1.66
C ILE A 184 16.01 -7.54 3.01
N ILE A 185 17.02 -8.41 3.03
CA ILE A 185 17.52 -9.04 4.27
C ILE A 185 17.99 -7.99 5.28
N MET A 186 18.61 -6.90 4.81
CA MET A 186 19.06 -5.80 5.68
C MET A 186 17.92 -4.93 6.22
N LYS A 187 16.69 -5.10 5.72
CA LYS A 187 15.52 -4.32 6.13
C LYS A 187 14.61 -5.06 7.12
N VAL A 188 14.83 -6.36 7.29
CA VAL A 188 14.01 -7.25 8.14
C VAL A 188 14.77 -7.72 9.38
N ILE A 189 16.11 -7.61 9.38
CA ILE A 189 17.01 -7.97 10.50
C ILE A 189 17.48 -6.70 11.20
#